data_AF-A0A813RTP2-F1
#
_entry.id   AF-A0A813RTP2-F1
#
_cell.length_a   1.000
_cell.length_b   1.000
_cell.length_c   1.000
_cell.angle_alpha   90.00
_cell.angle_beta   90.00
_cell.angle_gamma   90.00
#
_symmetry.space_group_name_H-M   'P 1'
#
loop_
_entity.id
_entity.type
_entity.pdbx_description
1 polymer ?
#
loop_
_entity_poly.entity_id
_entity_poly.type
_entity_poly.pdbx_seq_one_letter_code
_entity_poly.pdbx_strand_id
1 'polypeptide(L)'
;MQLRRDVPIFFFLLITIFLLILLFQLHYTVDPSTRAGLSKLIKNQKFRILTNKYSSLWYQTNCFQVQQSQKLVLEKLPEYLKNSHSSKNEICRQFATIFNALFHLDEIYGSLKLSPIYLKKINQWLHNNDVLLEQIRKQRIIKVYNRYTHEEMLYNYMRSQRPQTKSEISSESYTSKLLEDSKKNCDFCGKNYLNSTAEDTFGRLEHRLSYTAANTFKYDRWHTLIVSRNHDTLHLTEDEIVDMFELTKEWFRKAHSIEPMYACPEMIWDAMPKSGASQMHTHLQASLGFDIYYGNIERIRQGARLYAQLNNGRNYFSDYLSVHQILGLTIPVGNAHIVVHLTPIKDLEIMIMGEKLERNFYKALHLVFRTFVDDLNEYSFSLGMYLPPMNESSSNGHDIPVVCRLVFRNPVTNLRSDINGLDLYTSSVIGKDRYILHQQLKDSIYKRLK
;
A
#
# COMPACT_ATOMS: atom_id res chain seq x y z
N MET A 1 10.25 79.03 -4.23
CA MET A 1 9.34 78.14 -4.97
C MET A 1 10.18 77.37 -5.99
N GLN A 2 10.67 76.19 -5.61
CA GLN A 2 11.53 75.33 -6.45
C GLN A 2 10.94 73.92 -6.39
N LEU A 3 10.17 73.54 -7.41
CA LEU A 3 9.66 72.19 -7.59
C LEU A 3 10.82 71.26 -7.99
N ARG A 4 11.10 70.27 -7.14
CA ARG A 4 12.09 69.21 -7.40
C ARG A 4 11.67 68.40 -8.63
N ARG A 5 12.58 68.32 -9.59
CA ARG A 5 12.44 67.75 -10.95
C ARG A 5 12.69 66.23 -11.02
N ASP A 6 12.66 65.51 -9.90
CA ASP A 6 13.19 64.13 -9.86
C ASP A 6 12.12 63.02 -9.79
N VAL A 7 10.83 63.39 -9.74
CA VAL A 7 9.72 62.42 -9.74
C VAL A 7 9.66 61.55 -11.01
N PRO A 8 9.98 62.03 -12.23
CA PRO A 8 9.87 61.20 -13.44
C PRO A 8 10.84 60.02 -13.45
N ILE A 9 12.06 60.22 -12.94
CA ILE A 9 13.14 59.22 -13.01
C ILE A 9 12.85 58.04 -12.08
N PHE A 10 12.36 58.33 -10.87
CA PHE A 10 12.03 57.29 -9.89
C PHE A 10 10.86 56.40 -10.37
N PHE A 11 9.85 57.02 -10.99
CA PHE A 11 8.72 56.29 -11.55
C PHE A 11 9.12 55.43 -12.76
N PHE A 12 10.01 55.95 -13.62
CA PHE A 12 10.54 55.18 -14.75
C PHE A 12 11.38 53.98 -14.27
N LEU A 13 12.19 54.15 -13.23
CA LEU A 13 13.00 53.08 -12.65
C LEU A 13 12.12 51.95 -12.08
N LEU A 14 11.04 52.29 -11.38
CA LEU A 14 10.07 51.33 -10.83
C LEU A 14 9.34 50.54 -11.93
N ILE A 15 8.91 51.21 -13.00
CA ILE A 15 8.29 50.54 -14.17
C ILE A 15 9.29 49.60 -14.84
N THR A 16 10.55 50.02 -14.97
CA THR A 16 11.61 49.20 -15.60
C THR A 16 11.93 47.97 -14.77
N ILE A 17 12.01 48.10 -13.43
CA ILE A 17 12.21 46.97 -12.52
C ILE A 17 11.02 46.01 -12.56
N PHE A 18 9.78 46.53 -12.58
CA PHE A 18 8.58 45.71 -12.68
C PHE A 18 8.53 44.94 -14.01
N LEU A 19 8.85 45.59 -15.13
CA LEU A 19 8.97 44.93 -16.44
C LEU A 19 10.08 43.88 -16.47
N LEU A 20 11.22 44.13 -15.84
CA LEU A 20 12.30 43.14 -15.72
C LEU A 20 11.90 41.94 -14.86
N ILE A 21 11.17 42.14 -13.77
CA ILE A 21 10.62 41.05 -12.95
C ILE A 21 9.58 40.26 -13.75
N LEU A 22 8.73 40.93 -14.52
CA LEU A 22 7.71 40.28 -15.34
C LEU A 22 8.32 39.50 -16.51
N LEU A 23 9.37 40.05 -17.15
CA LEU A 23 10.17 39.35 -18.17
C LEU A 23 10.96 38.19 -17.57
N PHE A 24 11.51 38.33 -16.37
CA PHE A 24 12.21 37.26 -15.66
C PHE A 24 11.24 36.15 -15.25
N GLN A 25 10.03 36.50 -14.78
CA GLN A 25 8.96 35.55 -14.51
C GLN A 25 8.49 34.86 -15.79
N LEU A 26 8.28 35.59 -16.89
CA LEU A 26 7.94 35.01 -18.19
C LEU A 26 9.06 34.12 -18.77
N HIS A 27 10.33 34.41 -18.48
CA HIS A 27 11.45 33.57 -18.90
C HIS A 27 11.59 32.31 -18.03
N TYR A 28 11.18 32.36 -16.76
CA TYR A 28 11.17 31.20 -15.85
C TYR A 28 9.87 30.40 -15.89
N THR A 29 8.77 30.99 -16.33
CA THR A 29 7.52 30.28 -16.60
C THR A 29 7.50 29.86 -18.06
N VAL A 30 7.82 28.59 -18.27
CA VAL A 30 7.56 27.82 -19.49
C VAL A 30 8.61 27.99 -20.60
N ASP A 31 9.80 27.44 -20.35
CA ASP A 31 10.48 26.70 -21.42
C ASP A 31 10.42 25.18 -21.11
N PRO A 32 9.51 24.42 -21.75
CA PRO A 32 9.44 22.97 -21.60
C PRO A 32 10.73 22.26 -22.02
N SER A 33 11.59 22.92 -22.81
CA SER A 33 12.82 22.33 -23.34
C SER A 33 13.95 22.24 -22.31
N THR A 34 13.93 23.04 -21.24
CA THR A 34 14.94 22.92 -20.16
C THR A 34 14.68 21.74 -19.21
N ARG A 35 13.45 21.19 -19.16
CA ARG A 35 13.21 19.86 -18.55
C ARG A 35 13.78 18.72 -19.39
N ALA A 36 13.89 18.89 -20.71
CA ALA A 36 14.42 17.86 -21.60
C ALA A 36 15.96 17.72 -21.51
N GLY A 37 16.67 18.81 -21.16
CA GLY A 37 18.13 18.90 -21.23
C GLY A 37 18.95 18.17 -20.16
N LEU A 38 18.34 17.73 -19.05
CA LEU A 38 19.03 16.91 -18.01
C LEU A 38 18.67 15.43 -18.05
N SER A 39 17.74 15.02 -18.92
CA SER A 39 17.47 13.59 -19.16
C SER A 39 18.43 13.05 -20.22
N LYS A 40 19.67 12.76 -19.84
CA LYS A 40 20.36 11.65 -20.50
C LYS A 40 19.49 10.43 -20.21
N LEU A 41 18.67 10.01 -21.17
CA LEU A 41 17.65 8.97 -21.04
C LEU A 41 18.26 7.68 -20.49
N ILE A 42 18.32 7.56 -19.18
CA ILE A 42 18.31 6.26 -18.53
C ILE A 42 16.94 5.70 -18.86
N LYS A 43 16.88 4.79 -19.84
CA LYS A 43 15.65 4.04 -20.12
C LYS A 43 15.32 3.25 -18.87
N ASN A 44 14.23 3.64 -18.19
CA ASN A 44 13.70 2.84 -17.09
C ASN A 44 13.43 1.44 -17.61
N GLN A 45 13.96 0.44 -16.92
CA GLN A 45 13.58 -0.93 -17.23
C GLN A 45 12.09 -1.10 -16.91
N LYS A 46 11.35 -1.72 -17.81
CA LYS A 46 9.95 -2.11 -17.55
C LYS A 46 9.93 -3.04 -16.34
N PHE A 47 8.92 -2.89 -15.48
CA PHE A 47 8.68 -3.82 -14.40
C PHE A 47 8.64 -5.26 -14.93
N ARG A 48 9.42 -6.13 -14.28
CA ARG A 48 9.43 -7.57 -14.48
C ARG A 48 9.55 -8.26 -13.14
N ILE A 49 8.90 -9.41 -13.04
CA ILE A 49 9.12 -10.32 -11.92
C ILE A 49 10.48 -10.97 -12.15
N LEU A 50 11.45 -10.64 -11.31
CA LEU A 50 12.78 -11.19 -11.40
C LEU A 50 12.79 -12.60 -10.81
N THR A 51 13.27 -13.58 -11.57
CA THR A 51 13.57 -14.89 -11.01
C THR A 51 14.89 -14.81 -10.27
N ASN A 52 14.86 -14.97 -8.95
CA ASN A 52 16.09 -15.05 -8.18
C ASN A 52 16.85 -16.33 -8.57
N LYS A 53 18.18 -16.20 -8.68
CA LYS A 53 19.06 -17.32 -9.05
C LYS A 53 18.95 -18.52 -8.09
N TYR A 54 18.59 -18.27 -6.84
CA TYR A 54 18.44 -19.27 -5.80
C TYR A 54 17.14 -19.08 -5.01
N SER A 55 16.72 -20.15 -4.31
CA SER A 55 15.55 -20.13 -3.42
C SER A 55 15.80 -19.28 -2.18
N SER A 56 14.73 -18.80 -1.52
CA SER A 56 14.85 -18.09 -0.24
C SER A 56 15.58 -18.90 0.84
N LEU A 57 15.41 -20.23 0.84
CA LEU A 57 16.13 -21.13 1.75
C LEU A 57 17.65 -21.11 1.51
N TRP A 58 18.08 -21.01 0.25
CA TRP A 58 19.50 -20.88 -0.06
C TRP A 58 20.06 -19.56 0.49
N TYR A 59 19.35 -18.43 0.32
CA TYR A 59 19.78 -17.14 0.88
C TYR A 59 19.80 -17.18 2.41
N GLN A 60 18.83 -17.82 3.03
CA GLN A 60 18.79 -18.02 4.47
C GLN A 60 20.06 -18.71 5.00
N THR A 61 20.48 -19.81 4.37
CA THR A 61 21.68 -20.54 4.79
C THR A 61 22.98 -19.81 4.42
N ASN A 62 23.09 -19.28 3.19
CA ASN A 62 24.35 -18.79 2.64
C ASN A 62 24.62 -17.29 2.88
N CYS A 63 23.56 -16.49 3.00
CA CYS A 63 23.65 -15.04 3.17
C CYS A 63 23.30 -14.63 4.60
N PHE A 64 22.24 -15.18 5.18
CA PHE A 64 21.79 -14.79 6.52
C PHE A 64 22.48 -15.59 7.63
N GLN A 65 23.12 -16.70 7.29
CA GLN A 65 23.77 -17.65 8.22
C GLN A 65 22.78 -18.23 9.24
N VAL A 66 21.54 -18.47 8.80
CA VAL A 66 20.50 -19.07 9.62
C VAL A 66 20.35 -20.54 9.22
N GLN A 67 20.29 -21.42 10.22
CA GLN A 67 20.08 -22.85 9.97
C GLN A 67 18.72 -23.09 9.32
N GLN A 68 18.60 -24.08 8.44
CA GLN A 68 17.35 -24.35 7.73
C GLN A 68 16.17 -24.71 8.66
N SER A 69 16.45 -25.26 9.84
CA SER A 69 15.46 -25.57 10.87
C SER A 69 14.92 -24.34 11.60
N GLN A 70 15.64 -23.22 11.54
CA GLN A 70 15.27 -22.00 12.25
C GLN A 70 14.37 -21.13 11.36
N LYS A 71 13.33 -20.56 11.97
CA LYS A 71 12.47 -19.57 11.29
C LYS A 71 13.12 -18.20 11.34
N LEU A 72 12.97 -17.45 10.26
CA LEU A 72 13.33 -16.04 10.24
C LEU A 72 12.36 -15.26 11.13
N VAL A 73 12.90 -14.32 11.89
CA VAL A 73 12.16 -13.31 12.66
C VAL A 73 12.63 -11.91 12.28
N LEU A 74 11.74 -10.92 12.37
CA LEU A 74 12.00 -9.55 11.95
C LEU A 74 13.00 -8.84 12.88
N GLU A 75 13.02 -9.19 14.17
CA GLU A 75 14.01 -8.64 15.13
C GLU A 75 15.46 -8.90 14.70
N LYS A 76 15.69 -9.94 13.89
CA LYS A 76 17.02 -10.37 13.43
C LYS A 76 17.38 -9.87 12.04
N LEU A 77 16.55 -9.02 11.44
CA LEU A 77 16.82 -8.40 10.14
C LEU A 77 18.18 -7.65 10.09
N PRO A 78 18.61 -6.89 11.13
CA PRO A 78 19.94 -6.26 11.13
C PRO A 78 21.07 -7.28 10.97
N GLU A 79 20.99 -8.41 11.68
CA GLU A 79 21.99 -9.48 11.62
C GLU A 79 22.03 -10.12 10.23
N TYR A 80 20.88 -10.39 9.61
CA TYR A 80 20.82 -10.97 8.26
C TYR A 80 21.52 -10.10 7.22
N LEU A 81 21.31 -8.78 7.30
CA LEU A 81 21.94 -7.82 6.39
C LEU A 81 23.43 -7.67 6.66
N LYS A 82 23.85 -7.62 7.93
CA LYS A 82 25.26 -7.57 8.29
C LYS A 82 26.01 -8.79 7.76
N ASN A 83 25.43 -9.97 7.90
CA ASN A 83 26.00 -11.23 7.40
C ASN A 83 26.06 -11.23 5.86
N SER A 84 25.02 -10.74 5.20
CA SER A 84 24.96 -10.66 3.73
C SER A 84 26.00 -9.70 3.17
N HIS A 85 26.15 -8.52 3.80
CA HIS A 85 27.12 -7.49 3.41
C HIS A 85 28.57 -7.95 3.59
N SER A 86 28.87 -8.67 4.67
CA SER A 86 30.22 -9.20 4.97
C SER A 86 30.51 -10.56 4.33
N SER A 87 29.56 -11.12 3.58
CA SER A 87 29.71 -12.44 2.95
C SER A 87 30.78 -12.44 1.86
N LYS A 88 31.54 -13.54 1.76
CA LYS A 88 32.45 -13.80 0.64
C LYS A 88 31.70 -14.11 -0.66
N ASN A 89 30.43 -14.52 -0.58
CA ASN A 89 29.59 -14.78 -1.75
C ASN A 89 29.09 -13.47 -2.37
N GLU A 90 29.40 -13.24 -3.64
CA GLU A 90 29.01 -12.03 -4.37
C GLU A 90 27.49 -11.83 -4.43
N ILE A 91 26.71 -12.91 -4.51
CA ILE A 91 25.24 -12.84 -4.61
C ILE A 91 24.64 -12.34 -3.29
N CYS A 92 25.22 -12.73 -2.15
CA CYS A 92 24.81 -12.19 -0.85
C CYS A 92 25.13 -10.70 -0.72
N ARG A 93 26.32 -10.29 -1.20
CA ARG A 93 26.69 -8.86 -1.23
C ARG A 93 25.78 -8.07 -2.15
N GLN A 94 25.46 -8.59 -3.33
CA GLN A 94 24.55 -7.96 -4.29
C GLN A 94 23.16 -7.77 -3.69
N PHE A 95 22.62 -8.78 -3.01
CA PHE A 95 21.37 -8.64 -2.25
C PHE A 95 21.47 -7.50 -1.23
N ALA A 96 22.52 -7.46 -0.41
CA ALA A 96 22.71 -6.41 0.58
C ALA A 96 22.84 -5.02 -0.07
N THR A 97 23.50 -4.91 -1.23
CA THR A 97 23.58 -3.67 -2.00
C THR A 97 22.21 -3.20 -2.47
N ILE A 98 21.39 -4.08 -3.05
CA ILE A 98 20.03 -3.73 -3.51
C ILE A 98 19.13 -3.37 -2.32
N PHE A 99 19.22 -4.13 -1.22
CA PHE A 99 18.49 -3.82 0.00
C PHE A 99 18.86 -2.41 0.51
N ASN A 100 20.15 -2.12 0.65
CA ASN A 100 20.63 -0.82 1.15
C ASN A 100 20.36 0.33 0.19
N ALA A 101 20.25 0.05 -1.10
CA ALA A 101 19.79 1.02 -2.08
C ALA A 101 18.34 1.41 -1.79
N LEU A 102 17.44 0.44 -1.60
CA LEU A 102 16.00 0.69 -1.36
C LEU A 102 15.68 1.20 0.04
N PHE A 103 16.35 0.63 1.05
CA PHE A 103 16.00 0.80 2.45
C PHE A 103 17.16 1.33 3.29
N HIS A 104 16.79 2.03 4.35
CA HIS A 104 17.62 2.30 5.50
C HIS A 104 17.08 1.50 6.68
N LEU A 105 17.98 0.90 7.45
CA LEU A 105 17.64 0.08 8.61
C LEU A 105 18.36 0.65 9.83
N ASP A 106 17.60 0.99 10.87
CA ASP A 106 18.15 1.32 12.18
C ASP A 106 17.75 0.28 13.22
N GLU A 107 18.67 0.06 14.16
CA GLU A 107 18.46 -0.71 15.36
C GLU A 107 18.54 0.22 16.57
N ILE A 108 17.42 0.36 17.27
CA ILE A 108 17.24 1.32 18.36
C ILE A 108 16.87 0.57 19.64
N TYR A 109 17.27 1.10 20.79
CA TYR A 109 16.94 0.52 22.09
C TYR A 109 16.21 1.52 22.99
N GLY A 110 15.04 1.13 23.48
CA GLY A 110 14.30 1.85 24.52
C GLY A 110 14.51 1.21 25.89
N SER A 111 14.90 2.00 26.89
CA SER A 111 15.14 1.50 28.25
C SER A 111 14.09 2.02 29.23
N LEU A 112 13.62 1.16 30.14
CA LEU A 112 12.64 1.51 31.16
C LEU A 112 13.20 1.33 32.58
N LYS A 113 12.89 2.29 33.46
CA LYS A 113 13.02 2.14 34.91
C LYS A 113 11.63 1.90 35.50
N LEU A 114 11.44 0.73 36.11
CA LEU A 114 10.17 0.31 36.68
C LEU A 114 10.22 0.38 38.20
N SER A 115 9.22 0.99 38.83
CA SER A 115 9.05 0.92 40.28
C SER A 115 8.65 -0.49 40.71
N PRO A 116 8.96 -0.95 41.95
CA PRO A 116 8.59 -2.29 42.40
C PRO A 116 7.09 -2.59 42.30
N ILE A 117 6.24 -1.60 42.58
CA ILE A 117 4.78 -1.72 42.48
C ILE A 117 4.36 -1.92 41.02
N TYR A 118 4.92 -1.11 40.11
CA TYR A 118 4.55 -1.21 38.70
C TYR A 118 5.11 -2.47 38.03
N LEU A 119 6.28 -2.95 38.46
CA LEU A 119 6.86 -4.21 38.00
C LEU A 119 5.91 -5.39 38.25
N LYS A 120 5.27 -5.45 39.43
CA LYS A 120 4.26 -6.49 39.74
C LYS A 120 3.08 -6.44 38.74
N LYS A 121 2.59 -5.24 38.43
CA LYS A 121 1.50 -5.03 37.47
C LYS A 121 1.89 -5.44 36.04
N ILE A 122 3.08 -5.06 35.60
CA ILE A 122 3.62 -5.47 34.30
C ILE A 122 3.81 -6.99 34.23
N ASN A 123 4.33 -7.60 35.28
CA ASN A 123 4.55 -9.05 35.29
C ASN A 123 3.24 -9.81 35.09
N GLN A 124 2.15 -9.33 35.69
CA GLN A 124 0.80 -9.86 35.46
C GLN A 124 0.35 -9.69 34.00
N TRP A 125 0.57 -8.53 33.38
CA TRP A 125 0.26 -8.31 31.96
C TRP A 125 1.06 -9.22 31.03
N LEU A 126 2.29 -9.56 31.40
CA LEU A 126 3.18 -10.45 30.65
C LEU A 126 3.01 -11.93 31.05
N HIS A 127 1.94 -12.29 31.76
CA HIS A 127 1.65 -13.66 32.19
C HIS A 127 2.77 -14.30 33.02
N ASN A 128 3.47 -13.52 33.83
CA ASN A 128 4.62 -13.92 34.65
C ASN A 128 5.76 -14.55 33.84
N ASN A 129 5.97 -14.07 32.61
CA ASN A 129 7.06 -14.53 31.74
C ASN A 129 8.34 -13.71 31.99
N ASP A 130 9.33 -14.33 32.64
CA ASP A 130 10.60 -13.67 32.98
C ASP A 130 11.39 -13.20 31.75
N VAL A 131 11.29 -13.91 30.61
CA VAL A 131 11.97 -13.50 29.37
C VAL A 131 11.36 -12.20 28.83
N LEU A 132 10.03 -12.11 28.81
CA LEU A 132 9.34 -10.86 28.42
C LEU A 132 9.59 -9.73 29.41
N LEU A 133 9.73 -10.06 30.70
CA LEU A 133 10.04 -9.09 31.74
C LEU A 133 11.44 -8.50 31.57
N GLU A 134 12.42 -9.28 31.13
CA GLU A 134 13.75 -8.73 30.79
C GLU A 134 13.70 -7.92 29.49
N GLN A 135 12.98 -8.38 28.47
CA GLN A 135 12.79 -7.63 27.23
C GLN A 135 12.09 -6.29 27.43
N ILE A 136 11.13 -6.17 28.36
CA ILE A 136 10.45 -4.89 28.60
C ILE A 136 11.38 -3.82 29.18
N ARG A 137 12.41 -4.22 29.94
CA ARG A 137 13.40 -3.30 30.53
C ARG A 137 14.28 -2.67 29.47
N LYS A 138 14.64 -3.43 28.43
CA LYS A 138 15.45 -2.99 27.30
C LYS A 138 14.85 -3.50 25.99
N GLN A 139 13.99 -2.68 25.40
CA GLN A 139 13.23 -3.01 24.21
C GLN A 139 14.05 -2.75 22.97
N ARG A 140 14.23 -3.78 22.14
CA ARG A 140 14.83 -3.65 20.82
C ARG A 140 13.76 -3.16 19.84
N ILE A 141 14.08 -2.16 19.04
CA ILE A 141 13.19 -1.53 18.06
C ILE A 141 13.91 -1.55 16.72
N ILE A 142 13.29 -2.17 15.72
CA ILE A 142 13.81 -2.23 14.36
C ILE A 142 13.07 -1.21 13.53
N LYS A 143 13.79 -0.31 12.87
CA LYS A 143 13.21 0.72 12.02
C LYS A 143 13.62 0.48 10.58
N VAL A 144 12.65 0.29 9.69
CA VAL A 144 12.87 0.17 8.25
C VAL A 144 12.30 1.40 7.57
N TYR A 145 13.13 2.12 6.82
CA TYR A 145 12.75 3.32 6.08
C TYR A 145 13.01 3.13 4.59
N ASN A 146 12.00 3.30 3.76
CA ASN A 146 12.15 3.29 2.31
C ASN A 146 12.71 4.64 1.84
N ARG A 147 13.90 4.61 1.23
CA ARG A 147 14.64 5.82 0.85
C ARG A 147 13.96 6.65 -0.23
N TYR A 148 13.10 6.04 -1.03
CA TYR A 148 12.51 6.67 -2.21
C TYR A 148 11.03 6.96 -2.04
N THR A 149 10.29 6.07 -1.39
CA THR A 149 8.88 6.33 -1.13
C THR A 149 8.69 7.13 0.15
N HIS A 150 9.66 7.11 1.08
CA HIS A 150 9.55 7.70 2.43
C HIS A 150 8.56 6.97 3.34
N GLU A 151 8.16 5.76 2.96
CA GLU A 151 7.40 4.88 3.84
C GLU A 151 8.30 4.32 4.92
N GLU A 152 7.78 4.25 6.14
CA GLU A 152 8.56 3.88 7.30
C GLU A 152 7.77 2.94 8.21
N MET A 153 8.47 1.99 8.80
CA MET A 153 7.92 1.11 9.82
C MET A 153 8.89 1.01 11.01
N LEU A 154 8.33 1.11 12.22
CA LEU A 154 9.00 0.76 13.46
C LEU A 154 8.37 -0.51 14.02
N TYR A 155 9.18 -1.55 14.17
CA TYR A 155 8.80 -2.81 14.78
C TYR A 155 9.33 -2.89 16.19
N ASN A 156 8.43 -3.15 17.14
CA ASN A 156 8.77 -3.44 18.52
C ASN A 156 7.87 -4.57 19.00
N TYR A 157 8.44 -5.76 19.22
CA TYR A 157 7.72 -6.94 19.67
C TYR A 157 6.95 -6.70 20.98
N MET A 158 7.49 -5.90 21.91
CA MET A 158 6.79 -5.60 23.17
C MET A 158 5.47 -4.85 22.99
N ARG A 159 5.21 -4.28 21.81
CA ARG A 159 3.90 -3.68 21.50
C ARG A 159 2.80 -4.71 21.33
N SER A 160 3.09 -5.92 20.85
CA SER A 160 2.09 -6.99 20.76
C SER A 160 1.67 -7.49 22.14
N GLN A 161 2.48 -7.23 23.17
CA GLN A 161 2.23 -7.63 24.56
C GLN A 161 1.40 -6.60 25.36
N ARG A 162 0.93 -5.53 24.71
CA ARG A 162 0.11 -4.51 25.39
C ARG A 162 -1.23 -5.11 25.82
N PRO A 163 -1.71 -4.81 27.04
CA PRO A 163 -3.02 -5.26 27.48
C PRO A 163 -4.11 -4.71 26.54
N GLN A 164 -4.90 -5.62 25.98
CA GLN A 164 -6.03 -5.30 25.10
C GLN A 164 -7.33 -5.40 25.88
N THR A 165 -8.26 -4.49 25.62
CA THR A 165 -9.64 -4.63 26.08
C THR A 165 -10.32 -5.69 25.23
N LYS A 166 -10.77 -6.78 25.84
CA LYS A 166 -11.57 -7.79 25.14
C LYS A 166 -13.01 -7.32 25.08
N SER A 167 -13.60 -7.36 23.89
CA SER A 167 -15.06 -7.25 23.73
C SER A 167 -15.72 -8.54 24.21
N GLU A 168 -16.88 -8.43 24.85
CA GLU A 168 -17.72 -9.58 25.20
C GLU A 168 -18.41 -10.17 23.97
N ILE A 169 -18.70 -9.34 22.97
CA ILE A 169 -19.29 -9.75 21.68
C ILE A 169 -18.18 -10.15 20.72
N SER A 170 -18.35 -11.28 20.02
CA SER A 170 -17.40 -11.71 18.99
C SER A 170 -17.50 -10.83 17.74
N SER A 171 -16.37 -10.63 17.06
CA SER A 171 -16.32 -9.86 15.80
C SER A 171 -17.24 -10.43 14.74
N GLU A 172 -17.35 -11.76 14.66
CA GLU A 172 -18.19 -12.47 13.70
C GLU A 172 -19.68 -12.15 13.92
N SER A 173 -20.19 -12.36 15.15
CA SER A 173 -21.60 -12.11 15.47
C SER A 173 -21.98 -10.65 15.26
N TYR A 174 -21.10 -9.72 15.66
CA TYR A 174 -21.31 -8.29 15.44
C TYR A 174 -21.40 -7.95 13.95
N THR A 175 -20.49 -8.50 13.14
CA THR A 175 -20.43 -8.29 11.70
C THR A 175 -21.66 -8.84 10.99
N SER A 176 -22.05 -10.08 11.29
CA SER A 176 -23.23 -10.72 10.70
C SER A 176 -24.49 -9.91 10.95
N LYS A 177 -24.65 -9.36 12.16
CA LYS A 177 -25.77 -8.48 12.49
C LYS A 177 -25.77 -7.20 11.66
N LEU A 178 -24.62 -6.54 11.50
CA LEU A 178 -24.52 -5.33 10.66
C LEU A 178 -24.89 -5.62 9.20
N LEU A 179 -24.46 -6.75 8.66
CA LEU A 179 -24.79 -7.17 7.29
C LEU A 179 -26.29 -7.45 7.13
N GLU A 180 -26.90 -8.15 8.09
CA GLU A 180 -28.34 -8.44 8.07
C GLU A 180 -29.19 -7.16 8.17
N ASP A 181 -28.85 -6.27 9.10
CA ASP A 181 -29.61 -5.04 9.33
C ASP A 181 -29.50 -4.07 8.15
N SER A 182 -28.32 -3.95 7.54
CA SER A 182 -28.10 -3.08 6.38
C SER A 182 -28.78 -3.56 5.10
N LYS A 183 -29.10 -4.85 4.98
CA LYS A 183 -29.73 -5.41 3.78
C LYS A 183 -31.18 -4.97 3.58
N LYS A 184 -31.91 -4.72 4.67
CA LYS A 184 -33.37 -4.50 4.67
C LYS A 184 -33.81 -3.33 3.78
N ASN A 185 -33.02 -2.26 3.74
CA ASN A 185 -33.32 -1.03 2.99
C ASN A 185 -32.16 -0.62 2.08
N CYS A 186 -31.44 -1.60 1.52
CA CYS A 186 -30.28 -1.30 0.70
C CYS A 186 -30.67 -0.84 -0.72
N ASP A 187 -30.20 0.34 -1.11
CA ASP A 187 -30.37 0.91 -2.45
C ASP A 187 -29.67 0.10 -3.55
N PHE A 188 -28.63 -0.66 -3.20
CA PHE A 188 -27.85 -1.48 -4.14
C PHE A 188 -28.43 -2.88 -4.36
N CYS A 189 -29.41 -3.29 -3.56
CA CYS A 189 -29.97 -4.63 -3.60
C CYS A 189 -31.05 -4.81 -4.68
N GLY A 190 -31.11 -6.02 -5.23
CA GLY A 190 -32.18 -6.43 -6.15
C GLY A 190 -32.26 -5.54 -7.38
N LYS A 191 -33.42 -4.91 -7.61
CA LYS A 191 -33.64 -3.93 -8.69
C LYS A 191 -33.67 -2.49 -8.19
N ASN A 192 -33.46 -2.25 -6.89
CA ASN A 192 -33.51 -0.90 -6.30
C ASN A 192 -32.47 0.02 -6.96
N TYR A 193 -31.30 -0.52 -7.31
CA TYR A 193 -30.20 0.25 -7.88
C TYR A 193 -30.57 1.00 -9.16
N LEU A 194 -31.54 0.50 -9.94
CA LEU A 194 -32.00 1.14 -11.17
C LEU A 194 -32.66 2.51 -10.91
N ASN A 195 -33.28 2.68 -9.74
CA ASN A 195 -34.02 3.89 -9.37
C ASN A 195 -33.33 4.67 -8.24
N SER A 196 -32.49 4.02 -7.45
CA SER A 196 -31.85 4.60 -6.26
C SER A 196 -30.37 4.96 -6.47
N THR A 197 -29.80 4.76 -7.66
CA THR A 197 -28.40 5.12 -7.94
C THR A 197 -28.23 5.88 -9.24
N ALA A 198 -27.26 6.78 -9.27
CA ALA A 198 -26.89 7.49 -10.49
C ALA A 198 -26.13 6.58 -11.47
N GLU A 199 -26.11 6.96 -12.74
CA GLU A 199 -25.27 6.39 -13.79
C GLU A 199 -24.35 7.45 -14.38
N ASP A 200 -23.26 7.03 -15.02
CA ASP A 200 -22.37 7.98 -15.72
C ASP A 200 -23.03 8.47 -17.00
N THR A 201 -22.52 9.54 -17.61
CA THR A 201 -23.11 10.15 -18.82
C THR A 201 -23.12 9.21 -20.04
N PHE A 202 -22.37 8.12 -19.99
CA PHE A 202 -22.37 7.07 -21.01
C PHE A 202 -23.26 5.87 -20.64
N GLY A 203 -24.07 6.01 -19.60
CA GLY A 203 -24.95 4.98 -19.07
C GLY A 203 -24.28 4.04 -18.08
N ARG A 204 -25.09 3.13 -17.52
CA ARG A 204 -24.64 2.04 -16.67
C ARG A 204 -23.96 0.93 -17.47
N LEU A 205 -22.86 0.40 -16.94
CA LEU A 205 -22.26 -0.84 -17.43
C LEU A 205 -22.66 -1.98 -16.48
N GLU A 206 -23.03 -3.13 -17.04
CA GLU A 206 -23.50 -4.28 -16.26
C GLU A 206 -22.85 -5.56 -16.73
N HIS A 207 -22.32 -6.31 -15.77
CA HIS A 207 -21.93 -7.70 -15.94
C HIS A 207 -22.94 -8.61 -15.22
N ARG A 208 -22.68 -9.91 -15.24
CA ARG A 208 -23.56 -10.92 -14.63
C ARG A 208 -23.63 -10.74 -13.12
N LEU A 209 -22.49 -10.49 -12.47
CA LEU A 209 -22.39 -10.44 -11.01
C LEU A 209 -22.16 -9.03 -10.46
N SER A 210 -21.97 -8.03 -11.30
CA SER A 210 -21.72 -6.65 -10.88
C SER A 210 -22.29 -5.61 -11.85
N TYR A 211 -22.37 -4.37 -11.39
CA TYR A 211 -22.81 -3.22 -12.19
C TYR A 211 -22.12 -1.93 -11.73
N THR A 212 -22.06 -0.92 -12.58
CA THR A 212 -21.54 0.39 -12.22
C THR A 212 -22.64 1.26 -11.63
N ALA A 213 -22.31 2.19 -10.73
CA ALA A 213 -23.19 3.28 -10.34
C ALA A 213 -22.33 4.54 -10.21
N ALA A 214 -22.63 5.61 -10.93
CA ALA A 214 -21.87 6.84 -10.79
C ALA A 214 -21.95 7.31 -9.34
N ASN A 215 -20.81 7.70 -8.76
CA ASN A 215 -20.86 8.25 -7.42
C ASN A 215 -21.61 9.60 -7.49
N THR A 216 -22.68 9.75 -6.71
CA THR A 216 -23.47 11.00 -6.67
C THR A 216 -22.65 12.17 -6.10
N PHE A 217 -21.73 11.88 -5.19
CA PHE A 217 -20.86 12.85 -4.53
C PHE A 217 -19.42 12.66 -4.99
N LYS A 218 -19.17 12.99 -6.26
CA LYS A 218 -17.85 12.79 -6.87
C LYS A 218 -16.77 13.65 -6.21
N TYR A 219 -15.60 13.09 -5.93
CA TYR A 219 -14.39 13.84 -5.58
C TYR A 219 -13.51 14.14 -6.80
N ASP A 220 -13.80 13.54 -7.97
CA ASP A 220 -13.10 13.80 -9.23
C ASP A 220 -14.07 13.65 -10.43
N ARG A 221 -13.65 14.10 -11.61
CA ARG A 221 -14.40 14.07 -12.87
C ARG A 221 -14.95 12.69 -13.19
N TRP A 222 -14.08 11.69 -13.15
CA TRP A 222 -14.40 10.28 -13.36
C TRP A 222 -14.28 9.55 -12.04
N HIS A 223 -15.42 9.36 -11.38
CA HIS A 223 -15.55 8.63 -10.13
C HIS A 223 -16.84 7.80 -10.13
N THR A 224 -16.72 6.49 -10.08
CA THR A 224 -17.83 5.53 -10.05
C THR A 224 -17.72 4.60 -8.85
N LEU A 225 -18.84 3.94 -8.55
CA LEU A 225 -18.91 2.73 -7.77
C LEU A 225 -18.96 1.53 -8.73
N ILE A 226 -18.31 0.44 -8.34
CA ILE A 226 -18.44 -0.88 -8.95
C ILE A 226 -19.06 -1.78 -7.89
N VAL A 227 -20.29 -2.19 -8.12
CA VAL A 227 -21.16 -2.76 -7.09
C VAL A 227 -21.40 -4.24 -7.42
N SER A 228 -21.12 -5.13 -6.48
CA SER A 228 -21.48 -6.55 -6.64
C SER A 228 -23.00 -6.70 -6.53
N ARG A 229 -23.58 -7.74 -7.13
CA ARG A 229 -24.99 -8.11 -6.85
C ARG A 229 -25.13 -8.81 -5.50
N ASN A 230 -24.03 -9.22 -4.88
CA ASN A 230 -23.99 -9.81 -3.56
C ASN A 230 -23.78 -8.75 -2.48
N HIS A 231 -24.73 -8.68 -1.53
CA HIS A 231 -24.68 -7.75 -0.40
C HIS A 231 -23.56 -8.05 0.59
N ASP A 232 -23.16 -9.31 0.73
CA ASP A 232 -22.16 -9.75 1.70
C ASP A 232 -20.73 -9.42 1.20
N THR A 233 -20.13 -8.38 1.79
CA THR A 233 -18.78 -7.91 1.44
C THR A 233 -17.65 -8.81 1.91
N LEU A 234 -17.93 -9.86 2.68
CA LEU A 234 -16.93 -10.73 3.29
C LEU A 234 -16.90 -12.12 2.67
N HIS A 235 -18.01 -12.56 2.08
CA HIS A 235 -18.15 -13.87 1.45
C HIS A 235 -18.31 -13.77 -0.06
N LEU A 236 -17.32 -13.12 -0.69
CA LEU A 236 -17.21 -13.07 -2.15
C LEU A 236 -16.43 -14.26 -2.67
N THR A 237 -16.96 -14.85 -3.73
CA THR A 237 -16.32 -15.88 -4.55
C THR A 237 -15.24 -15.28 -5.46
N GLU A 238 -14.35 -16.13 -5.97
CA GLU A 238 -13.36 -15.71 -6.98
C GLU A 238 -14.06 -15.11 -8.21
N ASP A 239 -15.16 -15.70 -8.68
CA ASP A 239 -15.91 -15.24 -9.85
C ASP A 239 -16.51 -13.85 -9.65
N GLU A 240 -17.01 -13.52 -8.46
CA GLU A 240 -17.52 -12.18 -8.15
C GLU A 240 -16.39 -11.14 -8.16
N ILE A 241 -15.22 -11.48 -7.60
CA ILE A 241 -14.05 -10.60 -7.67
C ILE A 241 -13.63 -10.40 -9.13
N VAL A 242 -13.53 -11.47 -9.92
CA VAL A 242 -13.17 -11.38 -11.35
C VAL A 242 -14.16 -10.47 -12.09
N ASP A 243 -15.47 -10.70 -11.95
CA ASP A 243 -16.52 -9.94 -12.62
C ASP A 243 -16.45 -8.44 -12.27
N MET A 244 -16.32 -8.10 -10.97
CA MET A 244 -16.18 -6.70 -10.53
C MET A 244 -14.95 -6.03 -11.15
N PHE A 245 -13.78 -6.67 -11.12
CA PHE A 245 -12.55 -6.04 -11.63
C PHE A 245 -12.49 -6.00 -13.16
N GLU A 246 -13.11 -6.95 -13.87
CA GLU A 246 -13.26 -6.87 -15.33
C GLU A 246 -14.20 -5.73 -15.73
N LEU A 247 -15.34 -5.58 -15.03
CA LEU A 247 -16.24 -4.43 -15.20
C LEU A 247 -15.52 -3.11 -14.91
N THR A 248 -14.66 -3.07 -13.90
CA THR A 248 -13.86 -1.88 -13.58
C THR A 248 -12.92 -1.50 -14.73
N LYS A 249 -12.25 -2.48 -15.35
CA LYS A 249 -11.39 -2.23 -16.52
C LYS A 249 -12.20 -1.73 -17.72
N GLU A 250 -13.40 -2.26 -17.92
CA GLU A 250 -14.31 -1.78 -18.97
C GLU A 250 -14.70 -0.32 -18.72
N TRP A 251 -15.08 0.01 -17.48
CA TRP A 251 -15.40 1.39 -17.10
C TRP A 251 -14.24 2.34 -17.33
N PHE A 252 -13.01 1.98 -16.95
CA PHE A 252 -11.82 2.80 -17.23
C PHE A 252 -11.61 3.04 -18.72
N ARG A 253 -11.73 2.00 -19.57
CA ARG A 253 -11.62 2.16 -21.02
C ARG A 253 -12.68 3.10 -21.57
N LYS A 254 -13.91 3.01 -21.06
CA LYS A 254 -15.02 3.87 -21.48
C LYS A 254 -14.76 5.32 -21.10
N ALA A 255 -14.43 5.59 -19.84
CA ALA A 255 -14.08 6.93 -19.35
C ALA A 255 -12.90 7.54 -20.13
N HIS A 256 -11.81 6.78 -20.29
CA HIS A 256 -10.62 7.20 -21.03
C HIS A 256 -10.92 7.49 -22.51
N SER A 257 -11.79 6.69 -23.16
CA SER A 257 -12.16 6.92 -24.56
C SER A 257 -12.92 8.24 -24.79
N ILE A 258 -13.60 8.75 -23.76
CA ILE A 258 -14.36 10.00 -23.82
C ILE A 258 -13.44 11.19 -23.54
N GLU A 259 -12.54 11.06 -22.57
CA GLU A 259 -11.57 12.10 -22.22
C GLU A 259 -10.15 11.50 -22.06
N PRO A 260 -9.37 11.34 -23.16
CA PRO A 260 -8.07 10.66 -23.14
C PRO A 260 -7.01 11.29 -22.23
N MET A 261 -7.18 12.53 -21.77
CA MET A 261 -6.26 13.14 -20.80
C MET A 261 -6.39 12.52 -19.39
N TYR A 262 -7.52 11.89 -19.08
CA TYR A 262 -7.71 11.13 -17.85
C TYR A 262 -7.20 9.71 -18.05
N ALA A 263 -6.09 9.38 -17.40
CA ALA A 263 -5.33 8.18 -17.72
C ALA A 263 -4.69 7.50 -16.50
N CYS A 264 -4.92 8.00 -15.29
CA CYS A 264 -4.35 7.46 -14.05
C CYS A 264 -5.42 6.67 -13.28
N PRO A 265 -5.58 5.36 -13.53
CA PRO A 265 -6.59 4.54 -12.88
C PRO A 265 -6.23 4.19 -11.43
N GLU A 266 -7.19 4.41 -10.53
CA GLU A 266 -7.14 4.00 -9.12
C GLU A 266 -8.46 3.32 -8.72
N MET A 267 -8.36 2.39 -7.78
CA MET A 267 -9.51 1.84 -7.07
C MET A 267 -9.27 1.90 -5.56
N ILE A 268 -10.34 2.12 -4.81
CA ILE A 268 -10.35 1.97 -3.35
C ILE A 268 -11.53 1.11 -2.93
N TRP A 269 -11.40 0.39 -1.82
CA TRP A 269 -12.49 -0.40 -1.26
C TRP A 269 -12.35 -0.51 0.25
N ASP A 270 -13.35 0.01 0.95
CA ASP A 270 -13.51 -0.16 2.38
C ASP A 270 -14.66 -1.12 2.69
N ALA A 271 -14.44 -2.03 3.63
CA ALA A 271 -15.48 -2.88 4.18
C ALA A 271 -15.61 -2.64 5.68
N MET A 272 -16.86 -2.55 6.14
CA MET A 272 -17.30 -2.22 7.51
C MET A 272 -17.12 -0.75 7.92
N PRO A 273 -17.94 -0.23 8.86
CA PRO A 273 -17.86 1.16 9.31
C PRO A 273 -16.50 1.49 9.93
N LYS A 274 -15.85 0.49 10.54
CA LYS A 274 -14.52 0.61 11.14
C LYS A 274 -13.43 0.99 10.11
N SER A 275 -13.64 0.66 8.84
CA SER A 275 -12.77 1.07 7.73
C SER A 275 -13.15 2.40 7.09
N GLY A 276 -14.32 2.96 7.43
CA GLY A 276 -14.87 4.17 6.80
C GLY A 276 -15.93 3.89 5.72
N ALA A 277 -16.37 2.63 5.55
CA ALA A 277 -17.43 2.31 4.60
C ALA A 277 -18.76 2.95 5.04
N SER A 278 -19.35 3.78 4.17
CA SER A 278 -20.66 4.40 4.39
C SER A 278 -21.83 3.49 4.01
N GLN A 279 -21.59 2.50 3.16
CA GLN A 279 -22.54 1.48 2.75
C GLN A 279 -21.95 0.09 3.01
N MET A 280 -22.76 -0.81 3.55
CA MET A 280 -22.33 -2.16 3.92
C MET A 280 -22.29 -3.12 2.73
N HIS A 281 -23.15 -2.88 1.74
CA HIS A 281 -23.23 -3.68 0.53
C HIS A 281 -21.90 -3.63 -0.22
N THR A 282 -21.46 -4.77 -0.75
CA THR A 282 -20.21 -4.90 -1.50
C THR A 282 -20.07 -3.93 -2.66
N HIS A 283 -19.16 -2.97 -2.53
CA HIS A 283 -18.78 -2.09 -3.63
C HIS A 283 -17.34 -1.61 -3.47
N LEU A 284 -16.65 -1.43 -4.60
CA LEU A 284 -15.41 -0.66 -4.66
C LEU A 284 -15.69 0.67 -5.36
N GLN A 285 -14.84 1.66 -5.12
CA GLN A 285 -14.87 2.93 -5.84
C GLN A 285 -13.73 2.93 -6.85
N ALA A 286 -13.98 3.40 -8.06
CA ALA A 286 -12.98 3.54 -9.10
C ALA A 286 -12.93 4.99 -9.59
N SER A 287 -11.72 5.50 -9.76
CA SER A 287 -11.46 6.85 -10.22
C SER A 287 -10.40 6.84 -11.32
N LEU A 288 -10.57 7.73 -12.29
CA LEU A 288 -9.60 7.94 -13.36
C LEU A 288 -9.11 9.37 -13.25
N GLY A 289 -7.86 9.54 -12.81
CA GLY A 289 -7.23 10.85 -12.57
C GLY A 289 -6.67 11.49 -13.84
N PHE A 290 -6.59 12.83 -13.82
CA PHE A 290 -6.06 13.66 -14.90
C PHE A 290 -4.53 13.73 -14.84
N ASP A 291 -3.82 13.21 -15.86
CA ASP A 291 -2.35 13.27 -16.09
C ASP A 291 -1.41 12.74 -14.97
N ILE A 292 -1.79 12.88 -13.70
CA ILE A 292 -1.03 12.58 -12.50
C ILE A 292 -1.90 11.72 -11.57
N TYR A 293 -1.27 10.79 -10.85
CA TYR A 293 -1.97 10.06 -9.80
C TYR A 293 -2.26 10.94 -8.58
N TYR A 294 -3.19 10.53 -7.72
CA TYR A 294 -3.37 11.18 -6.43
C TYR A 294 -2.11 11.07 -5.57
N GLY A 295 -1.94 12.06 -4.67
CA GLY A 295 -0.65 12.39 -4.05
C GLY A 295 0.10 11.21 -3.44
N ASN A 296 -0.59 10.26 -2.81
CA ASN A 296 0.05 9.08 -2.20
C ASN A 296 0.69 8.15 -3.24
N ILE A 297 -0.01 7.90 -4.34
CA ILE A 297 0.46 7.04 -5.43
C ILE A 297 1.52 7.79 -6.25
N GLU A 298 1.30 9.09 -6.49
CA GLU A 298 2.25 9.91 -7.23
C GLU A 298 3.60 10.00 -6.51
N ARG A 299 3.60 10.15 -5.18
CA ARG A 299 4.82 10.08 -4.36
C ARG A 299 5.58 8.78 -4.58
N ILE A 300 4.88 7.64 -4.63
CA ILE A 300 5.51 6.33 -4.90
C ILE A 300 6.09 6.29 -6.31
N ARG A 301 5.34 6.76 -7.32
CA ARG A 301 5.80 6.81 -8.71
C ARG A 301 7.05 7.68 -8.87
N GLN A 302 7.08 8.86 -8.26
CA GLN A 302 8.24 9.75 -8.28
C GLN A 302 9.44 9.13 -7.57
N GLY A 303 9.23 8.47 -6.43
CA GLY A 303 10.26 7.69 -5.75
C GLY A 303 10.83 6.58 -6.65
N ALA A 304 9.99 5.84 -7.34
CA ALA A 304 10.41 4.79 -8.28
C ALA A 304 11.25 5.34 -9.45
N ARG A 305 10.91 6.52 -9.97
CA ARG A 305 11.69 7.21 -11.00
C ARG A 305 13.05 7.67 -10.48
N LEU A 306 13.08 8.28 -9.30
CA LEU A 306 14.33 8.69 -8.66
C LEU A 306 15.24 7.49 -8.40
N TYR A 307 14.68 6.37 -7.96
CA TYR A 307 15.41 5.10 -7.83
C TYR A 307 16.07 4.72 -9.15
N ALA A 308 15.30 4.65 -10.24
CA ALA A 308 15.83 4.24 -11.53
C ALA A 308 16.94 5.19 -12.03
N GLN A 309 16.77 6.50 -11.83
CA GLN A 309 17.78 7.51 -12.18
C GLN A 309 19.10 7.31 -11.41
N LEU A 310 19.03 7.03 -10.11
CA LEU A 310 20.21 6.88 -9.25
C LEU A 310 20.83 5.47 -9.29
N ASN A 311 20.13 4.48 -9.85
CA ASN A 311 20.55 3.08 -9.85
C ASN A 311 20.65 2.51 -11.26
N ASN A 312 21.21 3.26 -12.21
CA ASN A 312 21.52 2.81 -13.58
C ASN A 312 20.31 2.22 -14.35
N GLY A 313 19.11 2.79 -14.14
CA GLY A 313 17.89 2.41 -14.85
C GLY A 313 17.19 1.16 -14.32
N ARG A 314 17.67 0.61 -13.20
CA ARG A 314 17.00 -0.52 -12.53
C ARG A 314 15.56 -0.15 -12.17
N ASN A 315 14.65 -1.10 -12.34
CA ASN A 315 13.26 -0.90 -11.99
C ASN A 315 13.06 -1.05 -10.47
N TYR A 316 12.56 0.01 -9.83
CA TYR A 316 12.30 0.04 -8.39
C TYR A 316 11.42 -1.12 -7.92
N PHE A 317 10.30 -1.38 -8.60
CA PHE A 317 9.33 -2.39 -8.19
C PHE A 317 9.85 -3.82 -8.39
N SER A 318 10.66 -4.06 -9.43
CA SER A 318 11.35 -5.33 -9.65
C SER A 318 12.32 -5.65 -8.52
N ASP A 319 13.13 -4.67 -8.12
CA ASP A 319 14.09 -4.84 -7.03
C ASP A 319 13.41 -4.92 -5.67
N TYR A 320 12.37 -4.12 -5.47
CA TYR A 320 11.51 -4.20 -4.29
C TYR A 320 10.94 -5.62 -4.13
N LEU A 321 10.34 -6.18 -5.18
CA LEU A 321 9.81 -7.54 -5.14
C LEU A 321 10.92 -8.58 -4.92
N SER A 322 12.06 -8.45 -5.62
CA SER A 322 13.19 -9.38 -5.49
C SER A 322 13.75 -9.43 -4.07
N VAL A 323 13.91 -8.27 -3.40
CA VAL A 323 14.34 -8.20 -1.99
C VAL A 323 13.38 -8.97 -1.09
N HIS A 324 12.07 -8.79 -1.24
CA HIS A 324 11.09 -9.50 -0.42
C HIS A 324 11.04 -11.00 -0.74
N GLN A 325 11.24 -11.40 -1.99
CA GLN A 325 11.35 -12.82 -2.37
C GLN A 325 12.58 -13.47 -1.73
N ILE A 326 13.73 -12.80 -1.73
CA ILE A 326 14.97 -13.27 -1.11
C ILE A 326 14.80 -13.41 0.41
N LEU A 327 14.13 -12.44 1.04
CA LEU A 327 13.78 -12.51 2.46
C LEU A 327 12.72 -13.58 2.75
N GLY A 328 12.11 -14.22 1.75
CA GLY A 328 11.07 -15.23 1.96
C GLY A 328 9.73 -14.65 2.42
N LEU A 329 9.48 -13.36 2.16
CA LEU A 329 8.27 -12.62 2.55
C LEU A 329 7.23 -12.52 1.42
N THR A 330 7.33 -13.38 0.40
CA THR A 330 6.40 -13.41 -0.73
C THR A 330 5.75 -14.78 -0.89
N ILE A 331 4.54 -14.79 -1.46
CA ILE A 331 3.81 -15.99 -1.87
C ILE A 331 3.39 -15.79 -3.34
N PRO A 332 3.98 -16.54 -4.29
CA PRO A 332 3.61 -16.45 -5.69
C PRO A 332 2.26 -17.14 -5.93
N VAL A 333 1.40 -16.50 -6.72
CA VAL A 333 0.15 -17.05 -7.25
C VAL A 333 0.19 -16.83 -8.76
N GLY A 334 0.72 -17.82 -9.49
CA GLY A 334 1.05 -17.65 -10.91
C GLY A 334 2.03 -16.50 -11.12
N ASN A 335 1.63 -15.47 -11.88
CA ASN A 335 2.41 -14.25 -12.09
C ASN A 335 2.01 -13.07 -11.19
N ALA A 336 1.14 -13.27 -10.21
CA ALA A 336 0.92 -12.30 -9.13
C ALA A 336 1.72 -12.71 -7.89
N HIS A 337 2.12 -11.74 -7.08
CA HIS A 337 2.87 -11.97 -5.85
C HIS A 337 2.20 -11.28 -4.68
N ILE A 338 1.82 -12.06 -3.68
CA ILE A 338 1.42 -11.54 -2.36
C ILE A 338 2.72 -11.26 -1.60
N VAL A 339 2.85 -10.06 -1.06
CA VAL A 339 4.06 -9.52 -0.44
C VAL A 339 3.72 -9.05 0.97
N VAL A 340 4.29 -9.72 1.97
CA VAL A 340 4.27 -9.26 3.37
C VAL A 340 5.42 -8.27 3.54
N HIS A 341 5.21 -7.05 3.05
CA HIS A 341 6.27 -6.07 2.86
C HIS A 341 6.86 -5.51 4.16
N LEU A 342 8.05 -4.93 4.09
CA LEU A 342 8.83 -4.44 5.23
C LEU A 342 8.39 -3.07 5.77
N THR A 343 7.61 -2.29 5.01
CA THR A 343 7.17 -0.95 5.42
C THR A 343 5.64 -0.83 5.48
N PRO A 344 4.94 -1.68 6.26
CA PRO A 344 3.49 -1.62 6.38
C PRO A 344 3.02 -0.46 7.26
N ILE A 345 1.83 0.06 6.94
CA ILE A 345 1.08 1.04 7.69
C ILE A 345 0.53 0.43 8.98
N LYS A 346 0.13 -0.85 8.94
CA LYS A 346 -0.36 -1.62 10.09
C LYS A 346 0.07 -3.08 10.08
N ASP A 347 -0.06 -3.73 11.23
CA ASP A 347 0.34 -5.13 11.47
C ASP A 347 -0.10 -6.08 10.36
N LEU A 348 -1.34 -5.91 9.87
CA LEU A 348 -2.01 -6.79 8.93
C LEU A 348 -2.04 -6.27 7.48
N GLU A 349 -1.24 -5.24 7.15
CA GLU A 349 -1.14 -4.79 5.76
C GLU A 349 -0.37 -5.81 4.91
N ILE A 350 -0.94 -6.13 3.74
CA ILE A 350 -0.33 -6.92 2.68
C ILE A 350 -0.33 -6.11 1.39
N MET A 351 0.59 -6.43 0.50
CA MET A 351 0.65 -5.89 -0.85
C MET A 351 0.52 -7.03 -1.86
N ILE A 352 -0.17 -6.82 -2.98
CA ILE A 352 -0.18 -7.73 -4.13
C ILE A 352 0.38 -6.98 -5.31
N MET A 353 1.38 -7.55 -5.97
CA MET A 353 2.03 -6.98 -7.15
C MET A 353 1.88 -7.90 -8.36
N GLY A 354 1.64 -7.31 -9.53
CA GLY A 354 1.58 -8.03 -10.79
C GLY A 354 1.87 -7.11 -11.98
N GLU A 355 2.25 -7.70 -13.11
CA GLU A 355 2.46 -6.93 -14.35
C GLU A 355 1.13 -6.41 -14.91
N LYS A 356 0.06 -7.20 -14.75
CA LYS A 356 -1.28 -6.92 -15.28
C LYS A 356 -2.34 -7.29 -14.26
N LEU A 357 -3.48 -6.63 -14.39
CA LEU A 357 -4.70 -6.93 -13.63
C LEU A 357 -5.46 -8.04 -14.39
N GLU A 358 -5.17 -9.28 -14.03
CA GLU A 358 -5.66 -10.49 -14.69
C GLU A 358 -5.88 -11.64 -13.69
N ARG A 359 -6.27 -12.82 -14.19
CA ARG A 359 -6.75 -13.96 -13.39
C ARG A 359 -5.93 -14.30 -12.14
N ASN A 360 -4.61 -14.39 -12.27
CA ASN A 360 -3.73 -14.71 -11.15
C ASN A 360 -3.75 -13.63 -10.06
N PHE A 361 -3.90 -12.36 -10.45
CA PHE A 361 -4.03 -11.24 -9.52
C PHE A 361 -5.36 -11.31 -8.77
N TYR A 362 -6.46 -11.58 -9.49
CA TYR A 362 -7.79 -11.77 -8.87
C TYR A 362 -7.79 -12.94 -7.90
N LYS A 363 -7.20 -14.06 -8.29
CA LYS A 363 -7.03 -15.24 -7.45
C LYS A 363 -6.19 -14.93 -6.20
N ALA A 364 -5.09 -14.19 -6.35
CA ALA A 364 -4.28 -13.76 -5.21
C ALA A 364 -5.08 -12.91 -4.22
N LEU A 365 -5.87 -11.96 -4.72
CA LEU A 365 -6.74 -11.12 -3.90
C LEU A 365 -7.82 -11.93 -3.17
N HIS A 366 -8.51 -12.82 -3.90
CA HIS A 366 -9.50 -13.74 -3.32
C HIS A 366 -8.91 -14.61 -2.22
N LEU A 367 -7.72 -15.20 -2.46
CA LEU A 367 -7.02 -16.02 -1.48
C LEU A 367 -6.67 -15.24 -0.21
N VAL A 368 -6.20 -14.00 -0.35
CA VAL A 368 -5.93 -13.12 0.80
C VAL A 368 -7.21 -12.84 1.58
N PHE A 369 -8.31 -12.46 0.90
CA PHE A 369 -9.59 -12.25 1.58
C PHE A 369 -10.04 -13.48 2.35
N ARG A 370 -9.96 -14.67 1.74
CA ARG A 370 -10.31 -15.90 2.44
C ARG A 370 -9.43 -16.20 3.63
N THR A 371 -8.11 -15.98 3.53
CA THR A 371 -7.23 -16.15 4.69
C THR A 371 -7.68 -15.28 5.86
N PHE A 372 -7.90 -13.99 5.61
CA PHE A 372 -8.19 -13.06 6.70
C PHE A 372 -9.59 -13.26 7.28
N VAL A 373 -10.59 -13.47 6.44
CA VAL A 373 -11.98 -13.66 6.87
C VAL A 373 -12.18 -15.02 7.52
N ASP A 374 -11.76 -16.12 6.87
CA ASP A 374 -12.04 -17.48 7.36
C ASP A 374 -11.10 -17.93 8.48
N ASP A 375 -9.80 -17.63 8.36
CA ASP A 375 -8.79 -18.26 9.21
C ASP A 375 -8.27 -17.30 10.29
N LEU A 376 -8.34 -15.99 10.05
CA LEU A 376 -7.87 -14.96 11.00
C LEU A 376 -9.01 -14.18 11.68
N ASN A 377 -10.26 -14.36 11.23
CA ASN A 377 -11.45 -13.67 11.76
C ASN A 377 -11.35 -12.14 11.72
N GLU A 378 -10.75 -11.61 10.65
CA GLU A 378 -10.62 -10.18 10.41
C GLU A 378 -11.63 -9.74 9.34
N TYR A 379 -12.57 -8.87 9.72
CA TYR A 379 -13.75 -8.55 8.89
C TYR A 379 -13.80 -7.10 8.40
N SER A 380 -12.92 -6.24 8.88
CA SER A 380 -12.85 -4.83 8.47
C SER A 380 -11.57 -4.64 7.67
N PHE A 381 -11.66 -4.11 6.47
CA PHE A 381 -10.47 -3.81 5.67
C PHE A 381 -10.60 -2.52 4.87
N SER A 382 -9.44 -1.95 4.57
CA SER A 382 -9.28 -0.87 3.58
C SER A 382 -8.30 -1.33 2.50
N LEU A 383 -8.67 -1.12 1.25
CA LEU A 383 -7.88 -1.48 0.07
C LEU A 383 -7.68 -0.24 -0.80
N GLY A 384 -6.46 -0.08 -1.32
CA GLY A 384 -6.14 0.84 -2.41
C GLY A 384 -5.37 0.11 -3.51
N MET A 385 -5.72 0.37 -4.77
CA MET A 385 -5.06 -0.23 -5.92
C MET A 385 -4.81 0.81 -6.99
N TYR A 386 -3.62 0.76 -7.59
CA TYR A 386 -3.25 1.58 -8.73
C TYR A 386 -2.71 0.70 -9.85
N LEU A 387 -3.02 1.08 -11.09
CA LEU A 387 -2.59 0.37 -12.30
C LEU A 387 -1.70 1.28 -13.14
N PRO A 388 -0.92 0.74 -14.10
CA PRO A 388 -0.22 1.55 -15.08
C PRO A 388 -1.13 2.59 -15.76
N PRO A 389 -0.59 3.76 -16.16
CA PRO A 389 -1.38 4.78 -16.82
C PRO A 389 -1.85 4.28 -18.19
N MET A 390 -3.03 4.73 -18.61
CA MET A 390 -3.71 4.26 -19.82
C MET A 390 -3.15 4.87 -21.13
N ASN A 391 -2.41 5.97 -21.05
CA ASN A 391 -1.83 6.63 -22.22
C ASN A 391 -0.82 5.69 -22.92
N GLU A 392 -0.99 5.49 -24.23
CA GLU A 392 -0.19 4.57 -25.04
C GLU A 392 1.30 4.96 -25.19
N SER A 393 1.72 6.12 -24.69
CA SER A 393 3.10 6.59 -24.83
C SER A 393 3.89 6.58 -23.51
N SER A 394 4.42 5.42 -23.17
CA SER A 394 5.80 5.42 -22.69
C SER A 394 6.54 4.31 -23.41
N SER A 395 7.18 4.67 -24.52
CA SER A 395 8.23 3.89 -25.18
C SER A 395 9.40 3.51 -24.23
N ASN A 396 9.37 4.01 -22.99
CA ASN A 396 10.26 3.71 -21.87
C ASN A 396 9.69 2.70 -20.85
N GLY A 397 8.53 2.07 -21.13
CA GLY A 397 7.84 1.20 -20.16
C GLY A 397 7.09 1.99 -19.09
N HIS A 398 5.95 1.48 -18.63
CA HIS A 398 5.21 2.13 -17.55
C HIS A 398 6.02 2.13 -16.25
N ASP A 399 6.07 3.27 -15.57
CA ASP A 399 6.85 3.44 -14.34
C ASP A 399 6.31 2.65 -13.15
N ILE A 400 5.01 2.29 -13.18
CA ILE A 400 4.33 1.57 -12.08
C ILE A 400 3.70 0.27 -12.59
N PRO A 401 3.79 -0.84 -11.84
CA PRO A 401 3.04 -2.05 -12.12
C PRO A 401 1.61 -1.96 -11.54
N VAL A 402 0.85 -3.06 -11.64
CA VAL A 402 -0.39 -3.19 -10.87
C VAL A 402 -0.02 -3.51 -9.42
N VAL A 403 -0.45 -2.66 -8.50
CA VAL A 403 -0.22 -2.84 -7.07
C VAL A 403 -1.52 -2.65 -6.32
N CYS A 404 -1.87 -3.65 -5.52
CA CYS A 404 -2.93 -3.59 -4.53
C CYS A 404 -2.30 -3.55 -3.14
N ARG A 405 -2.79 -2.68 -2.28
CA ARG A 405 -2.47 -2.65 -0.85
C ARG A 405 -3.76 -2.87 -0.09
N LEU A 406 -3.73 -3.80 0.85
CA LEU A 406 -4.89 -4.17 1.63
C LEU A 406 -4.46 -4.25 3.08
N VAL A 407 -5.17 -3.54 3.95
CA VAL A 407 -4.96 -3.56 5.38
C VAL A 407 -6.23 -3.99 6.08
N PHE A 408 -6.16 -5.10 6.81
CA PHE A 408 -7.20 -5.45 7.76
C PHE A 408 -7.06 -4.57 9.01
N ARG A 409 -8.17 -3.93 9.35
CA ARG A 409 -8.29 -2.98 10.46
C ARG A 409 -8.41 -3.75 11.77
N ASN A 410 -8.32 -3.04 12.89
CA ASN A 410 -8.62 -3.65 14.19
C ASN A 410 -10.02 -4.28 14.22
N PRO A 411 -10.25 -5.25 15.14
CA PRO A 411 -11.55 -5.88 15.30
C PRO A 411 -12.70 -4.87 15.31
N VAL A 412 -13.78 -5.19 14.58
CA VAL A 412 -14.95 -4.32 14.40
C VAL A 412 -15.61 -3.91 15.72
N THR A 413 -15.50 -4.76 16.76
CA THR A 413 -16.03 -4.51 18.10
C THR A 413 -15.13 -3.63 18.97
N ASN A 414 -13.90 -3.37 18.54
CA ASN A 414 -12.96 -2.59 19.32
C ASN A 414 -13.34 -1.10 19.27
N LEU A 415 -13.49 -0.49 20.45
CA LEU A 415 -13.81 0.94 20.58
C LEU A 415 -12.69 1.82 19.98
N ARG A 416 -11.41 1.42 20.14
CA ARG A 416 -10.27 2.26 19.74
C ARG A 416 -10.04 2.21 18.25
N SER A 417 -9.85 3.38 17.63
CA SER A 417 -9.33 3.47 16.25
C SER A 417 -7.96 2.80 16.17
N ASP A 418 -7.71 2.14 15.05
CA ASP A 418 -6.39 1.59 14.72
C ASP A 418 -5.45 2.65 14.15
N ILE A 419 -5.99 3.62 13.39
CA ILE A 419 -5.27 4.78 12.88
C ILE A 419 -5.30 5.91 13.93
N ASN A 420 -4.14 6.49 14.18
CA ASN A 420 -3.97 7.62 15.10
C ASN A 420 -3.01 8.67 14.52
N GLY A 421 -2.75 9.74 15.27
CA GLY A 421 -1.89 10.84 14.81
C GLY A 421 -0.47 10.42 14.40
N LEU A 422 0.05 9.33 14.97
CA LEU A 422 1.34 8.79 14.56
C LEU A 422 1.29 8.32 13.10
N ASP A 423 0.26 7.55 12.74
CA ASP A 423 0.12 6.99 11.40
C ASP A 423 -0.23 8.05 10.35
N LEU A 424 -0.97 9.10 10.77
CA LEU A 424 -1.39 10.17 9.86
C LEU A 424 -0.27 11.18 9.56
N TYR A 425 0.61 11.45 10.53
CA TYR A 425 1.54 12.58 10.45
C TYR A 425 3.01 12.23 10.65
N THR A 426 3.33 10.98 11.00
CA THR A 426 4.71 10.59 11.30
C THR A 426 5.10 9.27 10.66
N SER A 427 4.79 8.14 11.29
CA SER A 427 5.32 6.83 10.94
C SER A 427 4.38 5.71 11.40
N SER A 428 4.62 4.51 10.90
CA SER A 428 3.82 3.33 11.20
C SER A 428 4.53 2.47 12.23
N VAL A 429 3.78 2.01 13.24
CA VAL A 429 4.35 1.18 14.31
C VAL A 429 3.60 -0.12 14.43
N ILE A 430 4.34 -1.22 14.25
CA ILE A 430 3.81 -2.59 14.27
C ILE A 430 4.39 -3.37 15.46
N GLY A 431 3.60 -4.31 15.97
CA GLY A 431 4.00 -5.27 17.00
C GLY A 431 4.01 -6.72 16.50
N LYS A 432 3.32 -7.02 15.39
CA LYS A 432 3.24 -8.37 14.84
C LYS A 432 4.41 -8.64 13.89
N ASP A 433 5.11 -9.75 14.11
CA ASP A 433 6.20 -10.17 13.24
C ASP A 433 5.69 -10.52 11.83
N ARG A 434 6.36 -9.98 10.81
CA ARG A 434 6.00 -10.14 9.40
C ARG A 434 6.17 -11.58 8.91
N TYR A 435 7.14 -12.33 9.44
CA TYR A 435 7.33 -13.75 9.11
C TYR A 435 6.21 -14.62 9.69
N ILE A 436 5.64 -14.24 10.84
CA ILE A 436 4.47 -14.92 11.40
C ILE A 436 3.25 -14.70 10.49
N LEU A 437 3.00 -13.45 10.07
CA LEU A 437 1.90 -13.16 9.14
C LEU A 437 2.08 -13.87 7.80
N HIS A 438 3.31 -13.88 7.25
CA HIS A 438 3.63 -14.62 6.04
C HIS A 438 3.33 -16.12 6.17
N GLN A 439 3.73 -16.73 7.29
CA GLN A 439 3.46 -18.14 7.53
C GLN A 439 1.95 -18.43 7.62
N GLN A 440 1.18 -17.59 8.31
CA GLN A 440 -0.29 -17.71 8.39
C GLN A 440 -0.94 -17.66 6.99
N LEU A 441 -0.53 -16.70 6.15
CA LEU A 441 -0.99 -16.60 4.76
C LEU A 441 -0.59 -17.84 3.95
N LYS A 442 0.67 -18.27 4.05
CA LYS A 442 1.20 -19.40 3.29
C LYS A 442 0.45 -20.69 3.62
N ASP A 443 0.23 -20.97 4.90
CA ASP A 443 -0.47 -22.19 5.34
C ASP A 443 -1.94 -22.18 4.90
N SER A 444 -2.62 -21.04 5.09
CA SER A 444 -4.00 -20.81 4.65
C SER A 444 -4.19 -21.00 3.14
N ILE A 445 -3.28 -20.43 2.34
CA ILE A 445 -3.33 -20.48 0.88
C ILE A 445 -3.04 -21.90 0.39
N TYR A 446 -2.02 -22.58 0.92
CA TYR A 446 -1.73 -23.95 0.53
C TYR A 446 -2.84 -24.92 0.88
N LYS A 447 -3.59 -24.69 1.96
CA LYS A 447 -4.79 -25.46 2.28
C LYS A 447 -5.87 -25.35 1.20
N ARG A 448 -5.97 -24.19 0.52
CA ARG A 448 -7.00 -23.92 -0.51
C ARG A 448 -6.56 -24.24 -1.94
N LEU A 449 -5.26 -24.41 -2.17
CA LEU A 449 -4.71 -24.79 -3.48
C LEU A 449 -4.54 -26.30 -3.66
N LYS A 450 -4.58 -27.06 -2.56
CA LYS A 450 -4.75 -28.52 -2.57
C LYS A 450 -6.22 -28.85 -2.76
#